data_AF-A0ABD3VHC4-F1
#
_entry.id   AF-A0ABD3VHC4-F1
#
_cell.length_a   1.000
_cell.length_b   1.000
_cell.length_c   1.000
_cell.angle_alpha   90.00
_cell.angle_beta   90.00
_cell.angle_gamma   90.00
#
_symmetry.space_group_name_H-M   'P 1'
#
loop_
_entity.id
_entity.type
_entity.pdbx_description
1 polymer ?
#
loop_
_entity_poly.entity_id
_entity_poly.type
_entity_poly.pdbx_seq_one_letter_code
_entity_poly.pdbx_strand_id
1 'polypeptide(L)'
;MNHKLKAAVNWDRNKFPELIEVIGTIYKNQILFLRCALLSKRDWRIAPSMEHHVITQLVWHGMSQMEKDRHVHKFMMAKPHQQQQQNKDILVPAT
;
A
#
# COMPACT_ATOMS: atom_id res chain seq x y z
N MET A 1 30.65 -4.17 -19.76
CA MET A 1 29.24 -4.56 -19.51
C MET A 1 29.12 -6.08 -19.68
N ASN A 2 28.67 -6.80 -18.65
CA ASN A 2 28.81 -8.26 -18.53
C ASN A 2 27.86 -9.01 -19.49
N HIS A 3 28.35 -10.05 -20.19
CA HIS A 3 27.57 -10.80 -21.20
C HIS A 3 26.27 -11.40 -20.64
N LYS A 4 26.27 -11.78 -19.36
CA LYS A 4 25.09 -12.30 -18.65
C LYS A 4 23.96 -11.27 -18.51
N LEU A 5 24.29 -9.98 -18.35
CA LEU A 5 23.30 -8.89 -18.30
C LEU A 5 22.70 -8.59 -19.68
N LYS A 6 23.46 -8.78 -20.76
CA LYS A 6 22.97 -8.66 -22.14
C LYS A 6 21.94 -9.74 -22.49
N ALA A 7 22.10 -10.95 -21.97
CA ALA A 7 21.19 -12.07 -22.21
C ALA A 7 19.93 -12.03 -21.31
N ALA A 8 20.08 -11.60 -20.06
CA ALA A 8 18.97 -11.50 -19.11
C ALA A 8 17.97 -10.40 -19.47
N VAL A 9 18.39 -9.41 -20.28
CA VAL A 9 17.50 -8.36 -20.73
C VAL A 9 17.39 -8.38 -22.24
N ASN A 10 16.43 -9.16 -22.72
CA ASN A 10 15.93 -9.07 -24.07
C ASN A 10 15.16 -7.74 -24.20
N TRP A 11 15.90 -6.64 -24.36
CA TRP A 11 15.40 -5.28 -24.59
C TRP A 11 14.81 -5.13 -26.00
N ASP A 12 13.94 -6.07 -26.38
CA ASP A 12 13.17 -5.90 -27.60
C ASP A 12 12.37 -4.60 -27.47
N ARG A 13 12.49 -3.70 -28.46
CA ARG A 13 12.01 -2.31 -28.37
C ARG A 13 10.51 -2.23 -28.06
N ASN A 14 9.77 -3.30 -28.36
CA ASN A 14 8.34 -3.44 -28.12
C ASN A 14 7.99 -3.93 -26.71
N LYS A 15 8.91 -4.59 -26.00
CA LYS A 15 8.68 -5.12 -24.64
C LYS A 15 8.80 -4.05 -23.55
N PHE A 16 9.50 -2.96 -23.83
CA PHE A 16 9.64 -1.86 -22.87
C PHE A 16 8.36 -1.01 -22.75
N PRO A 17 7.68 -0.60 -23.84
CA PRO A 17 6.35 -0.03 -23.77
C PRO A 17 5.34 -0.96 -23.08
N GLU A 18 5.34 -2.25 -23.42
CA GLU A 18 4.46 -3.24 -22.80
C GLU A 18 4.71 -3.36 -21.28
N LEU A 19 5.98 -3.38 -20.85
CA LEU A 19 6.33 -3.36 -19.43
C LEU A 19 5.82 -2.08 -18.74
N ILE A 20 5.93 -0.92 -19.38
CA ILE A 20 5.40 0.34 -18.84
C ILE A 20 3.88 0.26 -18.68
N GLU A 21 3.17 -0.28 -19.65
CA GLU A 21 1.71 -0.45 -19.58
C GLU A 21 1.27 -1.40 -18.48
N VAL A 22 1.99 -2.53 -18.31
CA VAL A 22 1.74 -3.49 -17.23
C VAL A 22 1.98 -2.83 -15.87
N ILE A 23 3.10 -2.13 -15.69
CA ILE A 23 3.40 -1.39 -14.44
C ILE A 23 2.32 -0.33 -14.18
N GLY A 24 1.92 0.42 -15.21
CA GLY A 24 0.86 1.42 -15.10
C GLY A 24 -0.49 0.82 -14.69
N THR A 25 -0.80 -0.38 -15.17
CA THR A 25 -2.02 -1.11 -14.81
C THR A 25 -1.98 -1.59 -13.36
N ILE A 26 -0.86 -2.15 -12.91
CA ILE A 26 -0.65 -2.55 -11.51
C ILE A 26 -0.80 -1.34 -10.59
N TYR A 27 -0.14 -0.23 -10.92
CA TYR A 27 -0.23 0.99 -10.13
C TYR A 27 -1.66 1.51 -10.02
N LYS A 28 -2.40 1.60 -11.13
CA LYS A 28 -3.81 2.01 -11.14
C LYS A 28 -4.68 1.11 -10.26
N ASN A 29 -4.49 -0.21 -10.33
CA ASN A 29 -5.22 -1.17 -9.51
C ASN A 29 -4.87 -1.02 -8.02
N GLN A 30 -3.61 -0.80 -7.68
CA GLN A 30 -3.19 -0.54 -6.29
C GLN A 30 -3.80 0.75 -5.74
N ILE A 31 -3.84 1.83 -6.52
CA ILE A 31 -4.51 3.08 -6.13
C ILE A 31 -6.02 2.85 -5.92
N LEU A 32 -6.65 2.04 -6.77
CA LEU A 32 -8.06 1.66 -6.60
C LEU A 32 -8.29 0.88 -5.30
N PHE A 33 -7.43 -0.11 -4.99
CA PHE A 33 -7.52 -0.87 -3.75
C PHE A 33 -7.30 0.02 -2.50
N LEU A 34 -6.32 0.91 -2.55
CA LEU A 34 -6.07 1.90 -1.49
C LEU A 34 -7.30 2.77 -1.25
N ARG A 35 -7.93 3.24 -2.33
CA ARG A 35 -9.17 4.02 -2.24
C ARG A 35 -10.32 3.20 -1.64
N CYS A 36 -10.48 1.93 -2.04
CA CYS A 36 -11.50 1.05 -1.47
C CYS A 36 -11.28 0.83 0.03
N ALA A 37 -10.03 0.60 0.44
CA ALA A 37 -9.64 0.41 1.83
C ALA A 37 -9.89 1.68 2.67
N LEU A 38 -9.48 2.85 2.18
CA LEU A 38 -9.66 4.14 2.87
C LEU A 38 -11.14 4.52 3.05
N LEU A 39 -12.00 4.06 2.14
CA LEU A 39 -13.45 4.30 2.17
C LEU A 39 -14.24 3.20 2.90
N SER A 40 -13.57 2.19 3.45
CA SER A 40 -14.20 0.99 4.03
C SER A 40 -15.28 0.38 3.11
N LYS A 41 -15.03 0.36 1.80
CA LYS A 41 -15.93 -0.27 0.82
C LYS A 41 -15.45 -1.69 0.49
N ARG A 42 -16.36 -2.66 0.60
CA ARG A 42 -16.17 -4.12 0.32
C ARG A 42 -15.29 -4.84 1.36
N ASP A 43 -14.87 -6.06 1.03
CA ASP A 43 -14.07 -7.00 1.85
C ASP A 43 -12.65 -6.51 2.21
N TRP A 44 -12.31 -5.26 1.92
CA TRP A 44 -11.00 -4.68 2.20
C TRP A 44 -11.01 -4.04 3.59
N ARG A 45 -10.40 -4.73 4.55
CA ARG A 45 -10.20 -4.21 5.90
C ARG A 45 -8.79 -3.63 6.03
N ILE A 46 -8.70 -2.38 6.44
CA ILE A 46 -7.44 -1.78 6.87
C ILE A 46 -7.03 -2.44 8.20
N ALA A 47 -5.73 -2.61 8.42
CA ALA A 47 -5.23 -3.12 9.69
C ALA A 47 -5.68 -2.21 10.85
N PRO A 48 -6.02 -2.75 12.04
CA PRO A 48 -6.49 -1.94 13.17
C PRO A 48 -5.55 -0.77 13.52
N SER A 49 -4.24 -0.96 13.37
CA SER A 49 -3.22 0.07 13.59
C SER A 49 -3.33 1.29 12.64
N MET A 50 -4.05 1.16 11.54
CA MET A 50 -4.19 2.16 10.48
C MET A 50 -5.64 2.64 10.31
N GLU A 51 -6.56 2.21 11.17
CA GLU A 51 -7.98 2.55 11.10
C GLU A 51 -8.25 4.06 11.21
N HIS A 52 -7.38 4.80 11.89
CA HIS A 52 -7.41 6.26 11.99
C HIS A 52 -7.21 7.01 10.66
N HIS A 53 -6.82 6.31 9.59
CA HIS A 53 -6.75 6.86 8.23
C HIS A 53 -8.02 6.63 7.42
N VAL A 54 -8.96 5.80 7.90
CA VAL A 54 -10.25 5.58 7.26
C VAL A 54 -11.05 6.87 7.28
N ILE A 55 -11.68 7.18 6.16
CA ILE A 55 -12.54 8.37 6.00
C ILE A 55 -13.85 7.97 5.32
N THR A 56 -14.92 8.68 5.66
CA THR A 56 -16.23 8.41 5.06
C THR A 56 -16.26 8.85 3.60
N GLN A 57 -17.14 8.23 2.81
CA GLN A 57 -17.32 8.60 1.41
C GLN A 57 -17.72 10.07 1.23
N LEU A 58 -18.54 10.61 2.15
CA LEU A 58 -18.97 12.00 2.14
C LEU A 58 -17.77 12.95 2.25
N VAL A 59 -16.88 12.69 3.23
CA VAL A 59 -15.65 13.47 3.43
C VAL A 59 -14.75 13.38 2.20
N TRP A 60 -14.55 12.18 1.65
CA TRP A 60 -13.75 12.01 0.43
C TRP A 60 -14.30 12.78 -0.77
N HIS A 61 -15.62 12.89 -0.93
CA HIS A 61 -16.22 13.62 -2.05
C HIS A 61 -16.11 15.14 -1.86
N GLY A 62 -16.13 15.62 -0.61
CA GLY A 62 -15.90 17.02 -0.27
C GLY A 62 -14.44 17.49 -0.40
N MET A 63 -13.47 16.57 -0.43
CA MET A 63 -12.05 16.90 -0.60
C MET A 63 -11.69 17.28 -2.04
N SER A 64 -10.85 18.29 -2.19
CA SER A 64 -10.12 18.59 -3.42
C SER A 64 -9.17 17.46 -3.81
N GLN A 65 -8.71 17.44 -5.07
CA GLN A 65 -7.78 16.41 -5.53
C GLN A 65 -6.46 16.45 -4.75
N MET A 66 -5.95 17.65 -4.47
CA MET A 66 -4.72 17.84 -3.68
C MET A 66 -4.85 17.28 -2.25
N GLU A 67 -6.02 17.45 -1.60
CA GLU A 67 -6.26 16.90 -0.27
C GLU A 67 -6.35 15.38 -0.28
N LYS A 68 -6.96 14.80 -1.33
CA LYS A 68 -7.00 13.35 -1.54
C LYS A 68 -5.59 12.79 -1.70
N ASP A 69 -4.77 13.42 -2.54
CA ASP A 69 -3.40 12.98 -2.80
C ASP A 69 -2.56 13.07 -1.52
N ARG A 70 -2.71 14.14 -0.74
CA ARG A 70 -2.05 14.28 0.57
C ARG A 70 -2.49 13.20 1.56
N HIS A 71 -3.78 12.88 1.61
CA HIS A 71 -4.31 11.84 2.51
C HIS A 71 -3.77 10.45 2.14
N VAL A 72 -3.78 10.12 0.85
CA VAL A 72 -3.22 8.85 0.33
C VAL A 72 -1.72 8.79 0.62
N HIS A 73 -0.98 9.86 0.37
CA HIS A 73 0.46 9.92 0.67
C HIS A 73 0.73 9.71 2.16
N LYS A 74 -0.06 10.34 3.04
CA LYS A 74 0.04 10.16 4.50
C LYS A 74 -0.21 8.70 4.90
N PHE A 75 -1.20 8.05 4.28
CA PHE A 75 -1.49 6.64 4.50
C PHE A 75 -0.35 5.73 4.02
N MET A 76 0.21 5.97 2.83
CA MET A 76 1.33 5.17 2.28
C MET A 76 2.62 5.31 3.08
N MET A 77 2.86 6.48 3.67
CA MET A 77 4.02 6.75 4.53
C MET A 77 3.81 6.31 5.98
N ALA A 78 2.57 5.98 6.37
CA ALA A 78 2.28 5.50 7.70
C ALA A 78 2.94 4.13 7.89
N LYS A 79 3.83 4.02 8.88
CA LYS A 79 4.33 2.72 9.31
C LYS A 79 3.24 2.06 10.15
N PRO A 80 2.90 0.78 9.90
CA PRO A 80 2.01 0.07 10.81
C PRO A 80 2.65 0.12 12.19
N HIS A 81 1.93 0.64 13.18
CA HIS A 81 2.38 0.57 14.57
C HIS A 81 2.49 -0.91 14.89
N GLN A 82 3.71 -1.44 14.87
CA GLN A 82 4.01 -2.72 15.48
C GLN A 82 3.71 -2.53 16.96
N GLN A 83 2.53 -2.98 17.40
CA GLN A 83 2.33 -3.23 18.81
C GLN A 83 3.39 -4.26 19.19
N GLN A 84 4.43 -3.79 19.87
CA GLN A 84 5.37 -4.65 20.55
C GLN A 84 4.55 -5.45 21.56
N GLN A 85 4.14 -6.67 21.20
CA GLN A 85 3.93 -7.72 22.17
C GLN A 85 5.31 -8.06 22.72
N GLN A 86 5.79 -7.25 23.67
CA GLN A 86 6.76 -7.73 24.64
C GLN A 86 6.03 -8.81 25.43
N ASN A 87 6.39 -10.06 25.15
CA ASN A 87 6.18 -11.19 26.04
C ASN A 87 6.53 -10.76 27.47
N LYS A 88 5.51 -10.54 28.31
CA LYS A 88 5.63 -10.70 29.74
C LYS A 88 5.46 -12.19 30.05
N ASP A 89 6.39 -13.00 29.53
CA ASP A 89 6.73 -14.29 30.13
C ASP A 89 7.57 -13.98 31.37
N ILE A 90 6.91 -13.48 32.43
CA ILE A 90 7.46 -13.64 33.77
C ILE A 90 6.91 -14.96 34.26
N LEU A 91 7.70 -16.02 34.05
CA LEU A 91 7.66 -17.23 34.86
C LEU A 91 7.55 -16.80 36.34
N VAL A 92 6.42 -17.05 36.97
CA VAL A 92 6.33 -17.11 38.42
C VAL A 92 6.37 -18.58 38.79
N PRO A 93 7.39 -19.07 39.52
CA PRO A 93 7.41 -20.44 39.98
C PRO A 93 6.26 -20.64 40.97
N ALA A 94 5.54 -21.75 40.81
CA ALA A 94 4.56 -22.20 41.78
C ALA A 94 5.25 -22.49 43.11
N THR A 95 4.81 -21.82 44.16
CA THR A 95 4.99 -22.23 45.56
C THR A 95 3.65 -22.64 46.11
#